data_AF-A0A813HU65-F1
#
_entry.id   AF-A0A813HU65-F1
#
_cell.length_a   1.000
_cell.length_b   1.000
_cell.length_c   1.000
_cell.angle_alpha   90.00
_cell.angle_beta   90.00
_cell.angle_gamma   90.00
#
_symmetry.space_group_name_H-M   'P 1'
#
loop_
_entity.id
_entity.type
_entity.pdbx_description
1 polymer ?
#
loop_
_entity_poly.entity_id
_entity_poly.type
_entity_poly.pdbx_seq_one_letter_code
_entity_poly.pdbx_strand_id
1 'polypeptide(L)'
;MALRLIAVCLLLLPGALSASGFLSNETVTLTDSGCDLLEASLQSYIGSHCGASKKVTCVYGRYPDCSADDICNFKSGCGFVEDNDLVKFTSYGCSVDAILPPKGQVSCNVALTVAAVSYIVAGCLALITLSACCCYRCRRRRAAARESLV
;
A
#
# COMPACT_ATOMS: atom_id res chain seq x y z
N MET A 1 -30.11 -4.05 -8.89
CA MET A 1 -29.03 -4.86 -8.27
C MET A 1 -27.68 -4.65 -8.94
N ALA A 2 -27.54 -4.81 -10.27
CA ALA A 2 -26.27 -4.54 -10.96
C ALA A 2 -25.70 -3.12 -10.72
N LEU A 3 -26.56 -2.09 -10.67
CA LEU A 3 -26.15 -0.72 -10.35
C LEU A 3 -25.54 -0.56 -8.94
N ARG A 4 -25.98 -1.36 -7.95
CA ARG A 4 -25.44 -1.31 -6.59
C ARG A 4 -24.09 -2.03 -6.47
N LEU A 5 -23.87 -3.09 -7.25
CA LEU A 5 -22.57 -3.78 -7.33
C LEU A 5 -21.51 -2.93 -8.04
N ILE A 6 -21.88 -2.21 -9.10
CA ILE A 6 -21.00 -1.26 -9.77
C ILE A 6 -20.62 -0.12 -8.82
N ALA A 7 -21.58 0.41 -8.05
CA ALA A 7 -21.31 1.42 -7.03
C ALA A 7 -20.38 0.92 -5.90
N VAL A 8 -20.52 -0.34 -5.45
CA VAL A 8 -19.61 -0.94 -4.44
C VAL A 8 -18.21 -1.16 -5.02
N CYS A 9 -18.09 -1.58 -6.28
CA CYS A 9 -16.78 -1.70 -6.95
C CYS A 9 -16.10 -0.33 -7.10
N LEU A 10 -16.85 0.71 -7.48
CA LEU A 10 -16.38 2.09 -7.54
C LEU A 10 -16.03 2.67 -6.15
N LEU A 11 -16.72 2.24 -5.09
CA LEU A 11 -16.41 2.63 -3.70
C LEU A 11 -15.24 1.84 -3.07
N LEU A 12 -14.85 0.70 -3.65
CA LEU A 12 -13.60 -0.04 -3.36
C LEU A 12 -12.42 0.42 -4.23
N LEU A 13 -12.70 1.28 -5.21
CA LEU A 13 -11.74 2.00 -6.04
C LEU A 13 -11.42 3.45 -5.58
N PRO A 14 -11.39 3.86 -4.28
CA PRO A 14 -10.92 5.20 -3.94
C PRO A 14 -9.43 5.45 -4.32
N GLY A 15 -8.69 4.43 -4.78
CA GLY A 15 -7.23 4.52 -4.94
C GLY A 15 -6.66 4.47 -6.37
N ALA A 16 -7.40 4.03 -7.40
CA ALA A 16 -6.79 3.85 -8.74
C ALA A 16 -6.84 5.10 -9.64
N LEU A 17 -7.63 6.12 -9.26
CA LEU A 17 -7.64 7.45 -9.87
C LEU A 17 -7.24 8.52 -8.84
N SER A 18 -6.14 8.30 -8.12
CA SER A 18 -5.37 9.40 -7.53
C SER A 18 -3.91 9.25 -7.94
N ALA A 19 -3.66 9.44 -9.23
CA ALA A 19 -2.34 9.76 -9.77
C ALA A 19 -2.03 11.27 -9.58
N SER A 20 -2.57 11.91 -8.54
CA SER A 20 -2.39 13.34 -8.28
C SER A 20 -2.40 13.60 -6.78
N GLY A 21 -1.31 13.19 -6.14
CA GLY A 21 -1.11 13.37 -4.71
C GLY A 21 0.34 13.15 -4.32
N PHE A 22 1.26 13.67 -5.13
CA PHE A 22 2.58 14.07 -4.67
C PHE A 22 2.37 15.04 -3.49
N LEU A 23 2.24 14.51 -2.28
CA LEU A 23 2.67 15.23 -1.09
C LEU A 23 4.19 15.11 -1.07
N SER A 24 4.84 15.82 -2.00
CA SER A 24 6.25 16.20 -1.82
C SER A 24 6.25 17.12 -0.62
N ASN A 25 6.36 16.56 0.58
CA ASN A 25 6.86 17.35 1.69
C ASN A 25 8.36 17.51 1.42
N GLU A 26 8.68 18.54 0.64
CA GLU A 26 10.03 18.92 0.28
C GLU A 26 10.75 19.33 1.57
N THR A 27 11.41 18.34 2.16
CA THR A 27 12.20 18.49 3.36
C THR A 27 13.65 18.58 2.90
N VAL A 28 14.30 19.65 3.37
CA VAL A 28 15.61 20.11 2.94
C VAL A 28 16.61 18.96 3.00
N THR A 29 17.17 18.63 1.84
CA THR A 29 18.09 17.53 1.61
C THR A 29 19.43 17.82 2.26
N LEU A 30 19.73 17.12 3.36
CA LEU A 30 21.11 16.64 3.53
C LEU A 30 21.42 15.77 2.31
N THR A 31 22.61 15.94 1.73
CA THR A 31 23.08 15.25 0.53
C THR A 31 22.66 13.77 0.53
N ASP A 32 21.98 13.31 -0.53
CA ASP A 32 21.36 11.98 -0.68
C ASP A 32 22.22 10.82 -0.12
N SER A 33 23.55 10.92 -0.26
CA SER A 33 24.53 9.94 0.22
C SER A 33 24.51 9.68 1.73
N GLY A 34 24.17 10.67 2.56
CA GLY A 34 24.11 10.52 4.02
C GLY A 34 22.89 9.72 4.47
N CYS A 35 21.75 9.92 3.80
CA CYS A 35 20.54 9.18 4.09
C CYS A 35 20.63 7.74 3.57
N ASP A 36 21.27 7.49 2.43
CA ASP A 36 21.51 6.13 1.92
C ASP A 36 22.27 5.25 2.93
N LEU A 37 23.35 5.80 3.50
CA LEU A 37 24.18 5.10 4.48
C LEU A 37 23.43 4.85 5.79
N LEU A 38 22.72 5.87 6.27
CA LEU A 38 21.92 5.76 7.48
C LEU A 38 20.82 4.71 7.29
N GLU A 39 20.07 4.78 6.20
CA GLU A 39 19.00 3.82 5.90
C GLU A 39 19.54 2.40 5.78
N ALA A 40 20.64 2.17 5.05
CA ALA A 40 21.25 0.84 4.93
C ALA A 40 21.65 0.28 6.30
N SER A 41 22.21 1.12 7.18
CA SER A 41 22.57 0.71 8.54
C SER A 41 21.34 0.37 9.38
N LEU A 42 20.26 1.16 9.29
CA LEU A 42 19.02 0.89 10.00
C LEU A 42 18.30 -0.34 9.47
N GLN A 43 18.22 -0.55 8.16
CA GLN A 43 17.62 -1.73 7.56
C GLN A 43 18.31 -3.01 8.07
N SER A 44 19.65 -3.01 8.13
CA SER A 44 20.41 -4.14 8.66
C SER A 44 20.22 -4.32 10.16
N TYR A 45 20.23 -3.23 10.93
CA TYR A 45 20.05 -3.26 12.38
C TYR A 45 18.65 -3.74 12.75
N ILE A 46 17.61 -3.13 12.20
CA ILE A 46 16.20 -3.49 12.43
C ILE A 46 15.90 -4.89 11.91
N GLY A 47 16.44 -5.28 10.75
CA GLY A 47 16.24 -6.63 10.21
C GLY A 47 16.76 -7.72 11.15
N SER A 48 17.95 -7.51 11.73
CA SER A 48 18.52 -8.45 12.71
C SER A 48 17.87 -8.35 14.09
N HIS A 49 17.58 -7.14 14.57
CA HIS A 49 17.03 -6.90 15.90
C HIS A 49 15.57 -7.32 16.03
N CYS A 50 14.74 -7.03 15.02
CA CYS A 50 13.31 -7.39 15.02
C CYS A 50 13.05 -8.81 14.51
N GLY A 51 14.06 -9.54 14.04
CA GLY A 51 13.89 -10.89 13.49
C GLY A 51 13.06 -10.92 12.21
N ALA A 52 13.27 -9.94 11.32
CA ALA A 52 12.56 -9.85 10.05
C ALA A 52 12.76 -11.13 9.22
N SER A 53 11.68 -11.65 8.63
CA SER A 53 11.74 -12.88 7.83
C SER A 53 12.35 -12.66 6.45
N LYS A 54 12.26 -11.41 5.96
CA LYS A 54 12.80 -10.99 4.68
C LYS A 54 13.67 -9.75 4.86
N LYS A 55 14.35 -9.35 3.78
CA LYS A 55 15.14 -8.12 3.76
C LYS A 55 14.23 -6.92 4.05
N VAL A 56 14.57 -6.15 5.07
CA VAL A 56 13.92 -4.87 5.36
C VAL A 56 14.28 -3.89 4.25
N THR A 57 13.27 -3.34 3.58
CA THR A 57 13.43 -2.45 2.43
C THR A 57 13.30 -0.98 2.80
N CYS A 58 12.61 -0.68 3.89
CA CYS A 58 12.50 0.68 4.39
C CYS A 58 12.12 0.68 5.87
N VAL A 59 12.66 1.62 6.63
CA VAL A 59 12.32 1.86 8.04
C VAL A 59 11.72 3.26 8.12
N TYR A 60 10.50 3.40 8.63
CA TYR A 60 9.83 4.69 8.78
C TYR A 60 9.61 5.04 10.25
N GLY A 61 9.67 6.34 10.53
CA GLY A 61 9.50 6.85 11.88
C GLY A 61 10.00 8.28 12.04
N ARG A 62 9.67 8.87 13.19
CA ARG A 62 10.21 10.15 13.65
C ARG A 62 11.22 9.93 14.75
N TYR A 63 12.44 10.37 14.54
CA TYR A 63 13.50 10.35 15.56
C TYR A 63 13.54 11.70 16.27
N PRO A 64 13.69 11.71 17.60
CA PRO A 64 14.04 10.60 18.50
C PRO A 64 12.83 9.82 19.06
N ASP A 65 11.61 10.12 18.62
CA ASP A 65 10.37 9.56 19.20
C ASP A 65 10.19 8.05 18.94
N CYS A 66 10.88 7.49 17.94
CA CYS A 66 10.88 6.07 17.61
C CYS A 66 12.11 5.37 18.20
N SER A 67 11.89 4.47 19.16
CA SER A 67 12.89 3.50 19.59
C SER A 67 12.94 2.28 18.67
N ALA A 68 14.00 1.47 18.76
CA ALA A 68 14.08 0.20 18.04
C ALA A 68 12.93 -0.74 18.41
N ASP A 69 12.55 -0.78 19.70
CA ASP A 69 11.40 -1.55 20.18
C ASP A 69 10.09 -1.05 19.58
N ASP A 70 9.89 0.27 19.46
CA ASP A 70 8.69 0.82 18.84
C ASP A 70 8.60 0.48 17.35
N ILE A 71 9.74 0.47 16.66
CA ILE A 71 9.84 0.04 15.25
C ILE A 71 9.49 -1.45 15.12
N CYS A 72 10.04 -2.32 15.97
CA CYS A 72 9.75 -3.75 15.94
C CYS A 72 8.28 -4.06 16.28
N ASN A 73 7.66 -3.25 17.13
CA ASN A 73 6.28 -3.43 17.59
C ASN A 73 5.25 -2.56 16.84
N PHE A 74 5.67 -1.84 15.79
CA PHE A 74 4.82 -0.95 15.00
C PHE A 74 4.04 0.09 15.83
N LYS A 75 4.68 0.66 16.87
CA LYS A 75 4.08 1.63 17.78
C LYS A 75 4.34 3.06 17.35
N SER A 76 3.45 3.99 17.75
CA SER A 76 3.64 5.44 17.57
C SER A 76 3.88 5.90 16.11
N GLY A 77 3.41 5.12 15.13
CA GLY A 77 3.65 5.39 13.70
C GLY A 77 5.08 5.07 13.23
N CYS A 78 5.86 4.36 14.04
CA CYS A 78 7.15 3.80 13.71
C CYS A 78 6.95 2.39 13.15
N GLY A 79 7.82 1.96 12.24
CA GLY A 79 7.75 0.61 11.71
C GLY A 79 8.75 0.36 10.60
N PHE A 80 8.68 -0.83 10.04
CA PHE A 80 9.52 -1.22 8.92
C PHE A 80 8.72 -2.01 7.89
N VAL A 81 9.20 -1.99 6.65
CA VAL A 81 8.61 -2.71 5.54
C VAL A 81 9.60 -3.78 5.08
N GLU A 82 9.10 -5.00 4.93
CA GLU A 82 9.84 -6.09 4.34
C GLU A 82 9.66 -6.14 2.81
N ASP A 83 10.66 -6.66 2.11
CA ASP A 83 10.58 -6.89 0.67
C ASP A 83 9.40 -7.82 0.31
N ASN A 84 8.55 -7.37 -0.61
CA ASN A 84 7.37 -8.11 -1.03
C ASN A 84 7.14 -7.96 -2.53
N ASP A 85 6.87 -9.06 -3.23
CA ASP A 85 6.62 -9.06 -4.67
C ASP A 85 5.40 -8.22 -5.10
N LEU A 86 4.49 -7.95 -4.17
CA LEU A 86 3.29 -7.15 -4.43
C LEU A 86 3.51 -5.65 -4.25
N VAL A 87 4.50 -5.25 -3.47
CA VAL A 87 4.69 -3.88 -3.01
C VAL A 87 6.15 -3.50 -3.21
N LYS A 88 6.41 -2.60 -4.17
CA LYS A 88 7.76 -2.14 -4.43
C LYS A 88 8.01 -0.78 -3.82
N PHE A 89 9.16 -0.70 -3.18
CA PHE A 89 9.69 0.55 -2.70
C PHE A 89 10.32 1.32 -3.86
N THR A 90 9.86 2.54 -4.10
CA THR A 90 10.38 3.38 -5.20
C THR A 90 11.30 4.48 -4.71
N SER A 91 11.04 5.02 -3.52
CA SER A 91 11.83 6.10 -2.94
C SER A 91 11.58 6.22 -1.44
N TYR A 92 12.62 6.61 -0.70
CA TYR A 92 12.48 7.07 0.67
C TYR A 92 12.53 8.60 0.71
N GLY A 93 11.83 9.20 1.66
CA GLY A 93 11.94 10.60 2.02
C GLY A 93 12.69 10.72 3.34
N CYS A 94 13.75 11.50 3.35
CA CYS A 94 14.60 11.71 4.53
C CYS A 94 14.57 13.20 4.87
N SER A 95 13.96 13.54 6.02
CA SER A 95 14.02 14.88 6.60
C SER A 95 14.92 14.82 7.82
N VAL A 96 16.05 15.52 7.81
CA VAL A 96 16.94 15.58 8.98
C VAL A 96 17.02 17.03 9.43
N ASP A 97 16.47 17.29 10.62
CA ASP A 97 16.47 18.60 11.24
C ASP A 97 17.77 18.86 12.02
N ALA A 98 18.35 17.81 12.63
CA ALA A 98 19.62 17.88 13.33
C ALA A 98 20.33 16.52 13.38
N ILE A 99 21.66 16.52 13.30
CA ILE A 99 22.49 15.30 13.36
C ILE A 99 22.78 14.94 14.82
N LEU A 100 22.96 15.92 15.71
CA LEU A 100 23.16 15.74 17.14
C LEU A 100 22.27 16.72 17.94
N PRO A 101 21.26 16.24 18.69
CA PRO A 101 20.71 14.88 18.67
C PRO A 101 20.08 14.57 17.30
N PRO A 102 20.06 13.28 16.87
CA PRO A 102 19.43 12.90 15.62
C PRO A 102 17.93 13.21 15.69
N LYS A 103 17.53 14.26 14.99
CA LYS A 103 16.14 14.68 14.83
C LYS A 103 15.83 14.61 13.35
N GLY A 104 14.82 13.82 13.01
CA GLY A 104 14.45 13.65 11.63
C GLY A 104 13.28 12.72 11.44
N GLN A 105 12.66 12.81 10.27
CA GLN A 105 11.59 11.94 9.86
C GLN A 105 12.05 11.15 8.63
N VAL A 106 11.99 9.83 8.73
CA VAL A 106 12.15 8.94 7.59
C VAL A 106 10.76 8.46 7.18
N SER A 107 10.41 8.70 5.93
CA SER A 107 9.13 8.29 5.34
C SER A 107 9.38 7.35 4.17
N CYS A 108 8.58 6.29 4.09
CA CYS A 108 8.66 5.30 3.03
C CYS A 108 7.60 5.61 1.97
N ASN A 109 7.98 5.94 0.72
CA ASN A 109 7.01 5.96 -0.38
C ASN A 109 6.85 4.56 -0.95
N VAL A 110 5.73 3.97 -0.58
CA VAL A 110 5.36 2.63 -1.00
C VAL A 110 4.51 2.72 -2.26
N ALA A 111 4.97 2.10 -3.35
CA ALA A 111 4.21 2.03 -4.60
C ALA A 111 3.65 0.61 -4.81
N LEU A 112 2.38 0.50 -5.21
CA LEU A 112 1.84 -0.78 -5.63
C LEU A 112 2.51 -1.22 -6.94
N THR A 113 2.90 -2.48 -6.99
CA THR A 113 3.42 -3.05 -8.24
C THR A 113 2.32 -3.13 -9.29
N VAL A 114 2.73 -3.06 -10.57
CA VAL A 114 1.82 -3.32 -11.70
C VAL A 114 1.12 -4.68 -11.57
N ALA A 115 1.81 -5.67 -10.98
CA ALA A 115 1.23 -6.97 -10.66
C ALA A 115 0.06 -6.87 -9.67
N ALA A 116 0.25 -6.19 -8.53
CA ALA A 116 -0.83 -5.98 -7.55
C ALA A 116 -2.03 -5.24 -8.16
N VAL A 117 -1.78 -4.19 -8.95
CA VAL A 117 -2.84 -3.47 -9.67
C VAL A 117 -3.58 -4.41 -10.64
N SER A 118 -2.85 -5.27 -11.36
CA SER A 118 -3.46 -6.21 -12.31
C SER A 118 -4.39 -7.22 -11.63
N TYR A 119 -4.02 -7.74 -10.45
CA TYR A 119 -4.86 -8.65 -9.68
C TYR A 119 -6.14 -7.98 -9.19
N ILE A 120 -6.05 -6.73 -8.74
CA ILE A 120 -7.23 -5.95 -8.31
C ILE A 120 -8.19 -5.76 -9.48
N VAL A 121 -7.68 -5.33 -10.65
CA VAL A 121 -8.50 -5.13 -11.85
C VAL A 121 -9.13 -6.43 -12.33
N ALA A 122 -8.37 -7.53 -12.37
CA ALA A 122 -8.87 -8.85 -12.76
C ALA A 122 -9.98 -9.35 -11.80
N GLY A 123 -9.79 -9.17 -10.49
CA GLY A 123 -10.79 -9.52 -9.47
C GLY A 123 -12.09 -8.72 -9.66
N CYS A 124 -11.99 -7.42 -9.90
CA CYS A 124 -13.14 -6.56 -10.20
C CYS A 124 -13.90 -7.02 -11.46
N LEU A 125 -13.18 -7.32 -12.55
CA LEU A 125 -13.77 -7.80 -13.79
C LEU A 125 -14.46 -9.17 -13.62
N ALA A 126 -13.86 -10.08 -12.85
CA ALA A 126 -14.44 -11.38 -12.53
C ALA A 126 -15.76 -11.23 -11.74
N LEU A 127 -15.81 -10.33 -10.75
CA LEU A 127 -17.02 -10.07 -9.98
C LEU A 127 -18.13 -9.45 -10.85
N ILE A 128 -17.79 -8.52 -11.73
CA ILE A 128 -18.75 -7.88 -12.64
C ILE A 128 -19.31 -8.91 -13.62
N THR A 129 -18.46 -9.73 -14.25
CA THR A 129 -18.88 -10.77 -15.20
C THR A 129 -19.74 -11.85 -14.53
N LEU A 130 -19.36 -12.31 -13.34
CA LEU A 130 -20.15 -13.28 -12.57
C LEU A 130 -21.53 -12.71 -12.20
N SER A 131 -21.58 -11.47 -11.71
CA SER A 131 -22.84 -10.83 -11.33
C SER A 131 -23.77 -10.59 -12.53
N ALA A 132 -23.22 -10.18 -13.67
CA ALA A 132 -23.96 -10.02 -14.92
C ALA A 132 -24.48 -11.36 -15.45
N CYS A 133 -23.66 -12.41 -15.44
CA CYS A 133 -24.05 -13.76 -15.86
C CYS A 133 -25.16 -14.32 -14.96
N CYS A 134 -25.03 -14.19 -13.64
CA CYS A 134 -26.06 -14.58 -12.68
C CYS A 134 -27.37 -13.81 -12.89
N CYS A 135 -27.30 -12.48 -13.07
CA CYS A 135 -28.48 -11.66 -13.35
C CYS A 135 -29.15 -12.05 -14.68
N TYR A 136 -28.38 -12.33 -15.73
CA TYR A 136 -28.89 -12.75 -17.03
C TYR A 136 -29.59 -14.11 -16.95
N ARG A 137 -28.96 -15.10 -16.31
CA ARG A 137 -29.56 -16.44 -16.09
C ARG A 137 -30.84 -16.36 -15.25
N CYS A 138 -30.85 -15.55 -14.18
CA CYS A 138 -32.04 -15.35 -13.36
C CYS A 138 -33.19 -14.66 -14.12
N ARG A 139 -32.88 -13.68 -14.97
CA ARG A 139 -33.89 -13.03 -15.82
C ARG A 139 -34.47 -13.99 -16.85
N ARG A 140 -33.64 -14.81 -17.50
CA ARG A 140 -34.09 -15.80 -18.49
C ARG A 140 -35.02 -16.86 -17.87
N ARG A 141 -34.70 -17.37 -16.67
CA ARG A 141 -35.57 -18.32 -15.96
C ARG A 141 -36.92 -17.71 -15.59
N ARG A 142 -36.96 -16.44 -15.18
CA ARG A 142 -38.21 -15.73 -14.87
C ARG A 142 -39.08 -15.48 -16.10
N ALA A 143 -38.46 -15.25 -17.27
CA ALA A 143 -39.20 -15.10 -18.52
C ALA A 143 -39.88 -16.42 -18.92
N ALA A 144 -39.15 -17.54 -18.90
CA ALA A 144 -39.69 -18.86 -19.25
C ALA A 144 -40.83 -19.30 -18.31
N ALA A 145 -40.75 -19.00 -17.01
CA ALA A 145 -41.81 -19.33 -16.05
C ALA A 145 -43.12 -18.54 -16.25
N ARG A 146 -43.10 -17.42 -16.98
CA ARG A 146 -44.32 -16.66 -17.31
C ARG A 146 -45.11 -17.27 -18.47
N GLU A 147 -44.43 -17.98 -19.38
CA GLU A 147 -45.07 -18.63 -20.53
C GLU A 147 -45.88 -19.87 -20.13
N SER A 148 -45.53 -20.53 -19.01
CA SER A 148 -46.27 -21.70 -18.51
C SER A 148 -47.56 -21.37 -17.73
N LEU A 149 -47.88 -20.09 -17.55
CA LEU A 149 -49.07 -19.62 -16.83
C LEU A 149 -50.17 -19.07 -17.76
N VAL A 150 -49.92 -19.07 -19.07
CA VAL A 150 -50.86 -18.64 -20.14
C VAL A 150 -51.30 -19.87 -20.90
#